data_AF-A0A7W9PN07-F1
#
_entry.id   AF-A0A7W9PN07-F1
#
_cell.length_a   1.000
_cell.length_b   1.000
_cell.length_c   1.000
_cell.angle_alpha   90.00
_cell.angle_beta   90.00
_cell.angle_gamma   90.00
#
_symmetry.space_group_name_H-M   'P 1'
#
loop_
_entity.id
_entity.type
_entity.pdbx_description
1 polymer ?
#
loop_
_entity_poly.entity_id
_entity_poly.type
_entity_poly.pdbx_seq_one_letter_code
_entity_poly.pdbx_strand_id
1 'polypeptide(L)'
;MYAPQRDGVDRPSAGTAVAHRPDRRTSADRRWSDGPAPLLPDWHELLAAFLGHIGDQPGDHPVTRWARALAELHLERRDDPPHTAEIDRRRGELVARIDGWVATHTVSRPSAGSLGAAVDAMAAAQVRAAHLLRSVESVSDERVHSAWFLLASLADGWTDLVQQRTGVRWSRPAHDG
;
A
#
# COMPACT_ATOMS: atom_id res chain seq x y z
N MET A 1 -12.32 -81.23 -25.65
CA MET A 1 -12.36 -80.73 -27.04
C MET A 1 -13.33 -79.55 -27.06
N TYR A 2 -12.87 -78.39 -27.53
CA TYR A 2 -13.54 -77.09 -27.70
C TYR A 2 -13.72 -76.16 -26.46
N ALA A 3 -12.95 -75.07 -26.44
CA ALA A 3 -13.30 -73.78 -25.83
C ALA A 3 -13.75 -72.83 -26.97
N PRO A 4 -14.52 -71.74 -26.72
CA PRO A 4 -13.85 -70.47 -26.44
C PRO A 4 -14.62 -69.41 -25.59
N GLN A 5 -13.84 -68.64 -24.81
CA GLN A 5 -13.78 -67.17 -24.68
C GLN A 5 -15.00 -66.28 -25.07
N ARG A 6 -15.48 -65.41 -24.14
CA ARG A 6 -15.29 -63.93 -24.15
C ARG A 6 -16.16 -63.17 -23.12
N ASP A 7 -15.47 -62.31 -22.37
CA ASP A 7 -15.74 -60.92 -21.98
C ASP A 7 -17.14 -60.47 -21.48
N GLY A 8 -17.15 -59.85 -20.29
CA GLY A 8 -18.28 -59.08 -19.75
C GLY A 8 -17.98 -58.62 -18.31
N VAL A 9 -17.08 -57.64 -18.14
CA VAL A 9 -17.40 -56.22 -17.84
C VAL A 9 -18.02 -56.00 -16.46
N ASP A 10 -17.17 -55.37 -15.65
CA ASP A 10 -17.33 -54.74 -14.35
C ASP A 10 -18.51 -53.75 -14.26
N ARG A 11 -19.18 -53.72 -13.10
CA ARG A 11 -19.97 -52.57 -12.63
C ARG A 11 -19.95 -52.53 -11.10
N PRO A 12 -19.47 -51.42 -10.53
CA PRO A 12 -20.12 -50.88 -9.35
C PRO A 12 -20.61 -49.43 -9.54
N SER A 13 -21.86 -49.27 -9.13
CA SER A 13 -22.56 -48.16 -8.47
C SER A 13 -22.07 -46.72 -8.61
N ALA A 14 -23.02 -45.90 -9.07
CA ALA A 14 -23.00 -44.45 -9.07
C ALA A 14 -23.00 -43.86 -7.65
N GLY A 15 -22.00 -43.01 -7.37
CA GLY A 15 -22.00 -42.02 -6.31
C GLY A 15 -21.88 -40.63 -6.93
N THR A 16 -22.96 -39.86 -6.90
CA THR A 16 -23.02 -38.46 -7.34
C THR A 16 -22.56 -37.56 -6.21
N ALA A 17 -21.45 -36.83 -6.38
CA ALA A 17 -21.22 -35.57 -5.65
C ALA A 17 -20.11 -34.71 -6.28
N VAL A 18 -20.51 -33.49 -6.65
CA VAL A 18 -19.75 -32.24 -6.79
C VAL A 18 -18.87 -32.03 -8.04
N ALA A 19 -19.29 -31.02 -8.80
CA ALA A 19 -18.69 -30.52 -10.01
C ALA A 19 -17.23 -30.06 -9.83
N HIS A 20 -16.32 -30.78 -10.46
CA HIS A 20 -14.97 -30.31 -10.79
C HIS A 20 -15.08 -29.33 -11.98
N ARG A 21 -14.96 -28.02 -11.70
CA ARG A 21 -14.85 -27.00 -12.74
C ARG A 21 -13.43 -27.03 -13.30
N PRO A 22 -13.24 -27.06 -14.63
CA PRO A 22 -11.96 -27.37 -15.23
C PRO A 22 -10.91 -26.28 -14.99
N ASP A 23 -9.69 -26.76 -14.78
CA ASP A 23 -8.45 -26.04 -14.94
C ASP A 23 -8.41 -25.33 -16.32
N ARG A 24 -8.23 -24.01 -16.29
CA ARG A 24 -7.86 -23.22 -17.45
C ARG A 24 -6.52 -22.55 -17.14
N ARG A 25 -5.46 -23.25 -17.52
CA ARG A 25 -4.24 -22.74 -18.15
C ARG A 25 -3.64 -21.48 -17.52
N THR A 26 -2.50 -21.68 -16.87
CA THR A 26 -1.25 -20.97 -17.18
C THR A 26 -1.30 -20.14 -18.47
N SER A 27 -1.36 -18.82 -18.33
CA SER A 27 -1.08 -17.82 -19.38
C SER A 27 -1.00 -16.43 -18.77
N ALA A 28 0.00 -16.19 -17.92
CA ALA A 28 0.59 -14.88 -17.63
C ALA A 28 1.82 -15.07 -16.70
N ASP A 29 2.84 -15.83 -17.08
CA ASP A 29 3.93 -15.37 -17.98
C ASP A 29 3.69 -14.08 -18.79
N ARG A 30 3.15 -13.03 -18.14
CA ARG A 30 3.37 -11.66 -18.60
C ARG A 30 4.59 -11.14 -17.85
N ARG A 31 5.74 -11.44 -18.45
CA ARG A 31 6.86 -10.50 -18.62
C ARG A 31 6.63 -9.15 -17.93
N TRP A 32 7.07 -9.01 -16.68
CA TRP A 32 7.31 -7.71 -16.06
C TRP A 32 8.75 -7.58 -15.60
N SER A 33 9.65 -7.84 -16.56
CA SER A 33 11.08 -7.54 -16.46
C SER A 33 11.57 -6.79 -17.70
N ASP A 34 10.80 -5.83 -18.23
CA ASP A 34 11.28 -5.01 -19.38
C ASP A 34 10.59 -3.63 -19.55
N GLY A 35 10.10 -3.02 -18.46
CA GLY A 35 9.56 -1.65 -18.45
C GLY A 35 10.26 -0.75 -17.41
N PRO A 36 10.25 0.58 -17.54
CA PRO A 36 10.96 1.46 -16.60
C PRO A 36 10.44 1.22 -15.18
N ALA A 37 11.37 1.06 -14.22
CA ALA A 37 11.06 0.87 -12.80
C ALA A 37 10.12 1.97 -12.27
N PRO A 38 9.32 1.69 -11.23
CA PRO A 38 8.08 2.39 -10.96
C PRO A 38 8.29 3.85 -10.57
N LEU A 39 7.47 4.74 -11.13
CA LEU A 39 7.28 6.08 -10.63
C LEU A 39 6.89 6.01 -9.14
N LEU A 40 7.42 6.92 -8.32
CA LEU A 40 7.02 7.04 -6.91
C LEU A 40 5.48 7.14 -6.80
N PRO A 41 4.85 6.56 -5.77
CA PRO A 41 3.40 6.62 -5.62
C PRO A 41 2.93 8.06 -5.47
N ASP A 42 1.74 8.36 -5.99
CA ASP A 42 1.11 9.65 -5.75
C ASP A 42 0.56 9.75 -4.31
N TRP A 43 0.12 10.95 -3.91
CA TRP A 43 -0.38 11.14 -2.55
C TRP A 43 -1.71 10.40 -2.28
N HIS A 44 -2.53 10.12 -3.30
CA HIS A 44 -3.74 9.33 -3.15
C HIS A 44 -3.41 7.87 -2.87
N GLU A 45 -2.39 7.31 -3.55
CA GLU A 45 -1.89 5.96 -3.28
C GLU A 45 -1.33 5.85 -1.85
N LEU A 46 -0.61 6.88 -1.37
CA LEU A 46 -0.18 6.93 0.03
C LEU A 46 -1.37 6.97 1.00
N LEU A 47 -2.37 7.81 0.74
CA LEU A 47 -3.58 7.84 1.57
C LEU A 47 -4.34 6.51 1.56
N ALA A 48 -4.48 5.88 0.39
CA ALA A 48 -5.08 4.56 0.26
C ALA A 48 -4.30 3.52 1.07
N ALA A 49 -2.97 3.59 1.09
CA ALA A 49 -2.14 2.73 1.91
C ALA A 49 -2.31 2.97 3.41
N PHE A 50 -2.34 4.24 3.86
CA PHE A 50 -2.58 4.57 5.28
C PHE A 50 -3.96 4.10 5.76
N LEU A 51 -4.96 4.16 4.87
CA LEU A 51 -6.32 3.65 5.13
C LEU A 51 -6.42 2.12 5.03
N GLY A 52 -5.35 1.44 4.64
CA GLY A 52 -5.30 -0.02 4.50
C GLY A 52 -6.01 -0.56 3.25
N HIS A 53 -6.30 0.28 2.27
CA HIS A 53 -6.91 -0.12 1.00
C HIS A 53 -5.92 -0.79 0.03
N ILE A 54 -4.62 -0.47 0.16
CA ILE A 54 -3.52 -1.07 -0.60
C ILE A 54 -2.30 -1.31 0.32
N GLY A 55 -1.24 -1.94 -0.18
CA GLY A 55 0.04 -2.06 0.51
C GLY A 55 0.15 -3.28 1.42
N ASP A 56 -0.73 -4.28 1.26
CA ASP A 56 -0.69 -5.55 1.99
C ASP A 56 -0.20 -6.73 1.13
N GLN A 57 -0.20 -6.59 -0.20
CA GLN A 57 0.19 -7.67 -1.11
C GLN A 57 1.70 -7.65 -1.40
N PRO A 58 2.34 -8.82 -1.61
CA PRO A 58 3.76 -8.90 -1.98
C PRO A 58 4.12 -8.19 -3.30
N GLY A 59 3.15 -8.03 -4.22
CA GLY A 59 3.32 -7.35 -5.50
C GLY A 59 3.08 -5.84 -5.46
N ASP A 60 2.63 -5.29 -4.33
CA ASP A 60 2.38 -3.86 -4.20
C ASP A 60 3.69 -3.07 -4.17
N HIS A 61 3.60 -1.79 -4.54
CA HIS A 61 4.73 -0.89 -4.55
C HIS A 61 5.42 -0.86 -3.16
N PRO A 62 6.75 -1.01 -3.04
CA PRO A 62 7.43 -1.08 -1.75
C PRO A 62 7.12 0.12 -0.83
N VAL A 63 7.07 1.33 -1.39
CA VAL A 63 6.71 2.56 -0.66
C VAL A 63 5.27 2.52 -0.12
N THR A 64 4.28 2.00 -0.85
CA THR A 64 2.90 1.91 -0.33
C THR A 64 2.80 0.88 0.80
N ARG A 65 3.55 -0.22 0.71
CA ARG A 65 3.65 -1.20 1.80
C ARG A 65 4.26 -0.62 3.07
N TRP A 66 5.36 0.13 2.95
CA TRP A 66 5.96 0.81 4.10
C TRP A 66 5.10 1.96 4.62
N ALA A 67 4.39 2.68 3.75
CA ALA A 67 3.42 3.71 4.13
C ALA A 67 2.30 3.13 5.00
N ARG A 68 1.72 2.00 4.59
CA ARG A 68 0.75 1.25 5.41
C ARG A 68 1.32 0.87 6.77
N ALA A 69 2.51 0.27 6.79
CA ALA A 69 3.17 -0.14 8.04
C ALA A 69 3.46 1.06 8.97
N LEU A 70 3.80 2.23 8.42
CA LEU A 70 3.95 3.47 9.20
C LEU A 70 2.63 3.89 9.85
N ALA A 71 1.51 3.83 9.12
CA ALA A 71 0.19 4.13 9.68
C ALA A 71 -0.18 3.14 10.80
N GLU A 72 0.08 1.85 10.62
CA GLU A 72 -0.11 0.82 11.64
C GLU A 72 0.73 1.12 12.91
N LEU A 73 2.00 1.51 12.76
CA LEU A 73 2.83 1.95 13.89
C LEU A 73 2.29 3.19 14.60
N HIS A 74 1.73 4.18 13.88
CA HIS A 74 1.12 5.36 14.51
C HIS A 74 -0.17 5.01 15.25
N LEU A 75 -0.93 4.01 14.79
CA LEU A 75 -2.07 3.46 15.52
C LEU A 75 -1.59 2.75 16.80
N GLU A 76 -0.62 1.84 16.70
CA GLU A 76 0.00 1.14 17.84
C GLU A 76 0.51 2.14 18.89
N ARG A 77 1.23 3.18 18.45
CA ARG A 77 1.82 4.21 19.34
C ARG A 77 0.78 4.95 20.16
N ARG A 78 -0.42 5.16 19.60
CA ARG A 78 -1.52 5.85 20.28
C ARG A 78 -2.18 4.93 21.32
N ASP A 79 -2.29 3.65 21.00
CA ASP A 79 -3.03 2.69 21.81
C ASP A 79 -2.14 2.02 22.90
N ASP A 80 -0.81 2.04 22.75
CA ASP A 80 0.15 1.42 23.69
C ASP A 80 1.34 2.36 24.06
N PRO A 81 1.13 3.32 24.99
CA PRO A 81 2.16 4.29 25.39
C PRO A 81 3.48 3.68 25.97
N PRO A 82 3.46 2.57 26.73
CA PRO A 82 4.69 1.92 27.23
C PRO A 82 5.71 1.51 26.16
N HIS A 83 5.27 1.20 24.93
CA HIS A 83 6.15 0.70 23.85
C HIS A 83 6.56 1.78 22.84
N THR A 84 6.33 3.05 23.15
CA THR A 84 6.60 4.19 22.25
C THR A 84 8.03 4.24 21.72
N ALA A 85 9.05 3.95 22.54
CA ALA A 85 10.44 3.97 22.09
C ALA A 85 10.75 2.91 21.02
N GLU A 86 10.19 1.71 21.17
CA GLU A 86 10.37 0.61 20.20
C GLU A 86 9.61 0.90 18.90
N ILE A 87 8.40 1.47 19.01
CA ILE A 87 7.61 1.91 17.86
C ILE A 87 8.33 3.04 17.11
N ASP A 88 8.92 4.00 17.84
CA ASP A 88 9.69 5.10 17.26
C ASP A 88 10.93 4.59 16.52
N ARG A 89 11.60 3.57 17.04
CA ARG A 89 12.72 2.89 16.37
C ARG A 89 12.26 2.21 15.07
N ARG A 90 11.20 1.39 15.11
CA ARG A 90 10.63 0.72 13.93
C ARG A 90 10.20 1.71 12.86
N ARG A 91 9.64 2.86 13.26
CA ARG A 91 9.27 3.97 12.36
C ARG A 91 10.50 4.56 11.67
N GLY A 92 11.56 4.85 12.43
CA GLY A 92 12.83 5.34 11.89
C GLY A 92 13.47 4.38 10.88
N GLU A 93 13.37 3.06 11.11
CA GLU A 93 13.84 2.06 10.16
C GLU A 93 13.04 2.06 8.85
N LEU A 94 11.72 2.19 8.91
CA LEU A 94 10.88 2.29 7.72
C LEU A 94 11.16 3.57 6.93
N VAL A 95 11.35 4.70 7.61
CA VAL A 95 11.78 5.96 6.99
C VAL A 95 13.09 5.77 6.22
N ALA A 96 14.09 5.18 6.85
CA ALA A 96 15.38 4.91 6.22
C ALA A 96 15.27 3.93 5.03
N ARG A 97 14.39 2.92 5.12
CA ARG A 97 14.12 1.99 4.01
C ARG A 97 13.49 2.69 2.81
N ILE A 98 12.53 3.59 3.04
CA ILE A 98 11.93 4.41 1.98
C ILE A 98 13.02 5.24 1.30
N ASP A 99 13.80 6.01 2.07
CA ASP A 99 14.85 6.86 1.51
C ASP A 99 15.90 6.06 0.73
N GLY A 100 16.32 4.90 1.23
CA GLY A 100 17.25 4.01 0.54
C GLY A 100 16.68 3.43 -0.75
N TRP A 101 15.40 3.05 -0.75
CA TRP A 101 14.73 2.59 -1.97
C TRP A 101 14.63 3.70 -3.01
N VAL A 102 14.24 4.91 -2.61
CA VAL A 102 14.16 6.04 -3.55
C VAL A 102 15.52 6.39 -4.13
N ALA A 103 16.57 6.43 -3.29
CA ALA A 103 17.93 6.73 -3.74
C ALA A 103 18.46 5.71 -4.75
N THR A 104 18.01 4.46 -4.67
CA THR A 104 18.44 3.37 -5.57
C THR A 104 17.60 3.26 -6.85
N HIS A 105 16.33 3.72 -6.83
CA HIS A 105 15.37 3.50 -7.93
C HIS A 105 14.98 4.77 -8.69
N THR A 106 15.44 5.95 -8.27
CA THR A 106 15.15 7.22 -8.96
C THR A 106 16.41 7.92 -9.45
N VAL A 107 16.31 8.64 -10.56
CA VAL A 107 17.40 9.48 -11.08
C VAL A 107 17.54 10.69 -10.14
N SER A 108 18.32 10.51 -9.08
CA SER A 108 18.35 11.41 -7.94
C SER A 108 18.98 12.75 -8.30
N ARG A 109 18.17 13.81 -8.32
CA ARG A 109 18.67 15.16 -8.03
C ARG A 109 18.87 15.26 -6.51
N PRO A 110 19.98 15.87 -6.03
CA PRO A 110 20.11 16.18 -4.62
C PRO A 110 18.91 17.01 -4.19
N SER A 111 18.08 16.47 -3.31
CA SER A 111 17.01 17.22 -2.65
C SER A 111 17.32 17.29 -1.15
N ALA A 112 16.96 18.42 -0.55
CA ALA A 112 17.18 18.68 0.88
C ALA A 112 16.22 17.89 1.79
N GLY A 113 15.16 17.27 1.22
CA GLY A 113 14.12 16.58 1.97
C GLY A 113 14.21 15.05 1.90
N SER A 114 13.99 14.40 3.04
CA SER A 114 13.74 12.96 3.14
C SER A 114 12.31 12.65 2.70
N LEU A 115 12.17 11.75 1.73
CA LEU A 115 10.85 11.30 1.27
C LEU A 115 10.23 10.34 2.29
N GLY A 116 11.06 9.52 2.96
CA GLY A 116 10.62 8.68 4.07
C GLY A 116 10.01 9.50 5.21
N ALA A 117 10.64 10.61 5.60
CA ALA A 117 10.12 11.49 6.64
C ALA A 117 8.81 12.18 6.23
N ALA A 118 8.66 12.51 4.94
CA ALA A 118 7.40 13.06 4.42
C ALA A 118 6.26 12.04 4.51
N VAL A 119 6.49 10.79 4.09
CA VAL A 119 5.51 9.70 4.21
C VAL A 119 5.14 9.46 5.68
N ASP A 120 6.13 9.46 6.57
CA ASP A 120 5.88 9.28 8.01
C ASP A 120 5.02 10.40 8.62
N ALA A 121 5.31 11.65 8.27
CA ALA A 121 4.52 12.79 8.70
C ALA A 121 3.07 12.71 8.18
N MET A 122 2.87 12.30 6.93
CA MET A 122 1.53 12.09 6.36
C MET A 122 0.77 10.98 7.09
N ALA A 123 1.43 9.86 7.39
CA ALA A 123 0.83 8.75 8.15
C ALA A 123 0.38 9.22 9.54
N ALA A 124 1.24 9.96 10.25
CA ALA A 124 0.91 10.53 11.57
C ALA A 124 -0.29 11.47 11.51
N ALA A 125 -0.31 12.37 10.51
CA ALA A 125 -1.40 13.33 10.32
C ALA A 125 -2.72 12.63 9.99
N GLN A 126 -2.70 11.62 9.12
CA GLN A 126 -3.87 10.81 8.76
C GLN A 126 -4.45 10.11 9.99
N VAL A 127 -3.61 9.43 10.79
CA VAL A 127 -4.04 8.72 11.99
C VAL A 127 -4.64 9.69 13.01
N ARG A 128 -4.02 10.85 13.19
CA ARG A 128 -4.51 11.90 14.09
C ARG A 128 -5.87 12.45 13.63
N ALA A 129 -6.02 12.78 12.34
CA ALA A 129 -7.26 13.31 11.79
C ALA A 129 -8.41 12.30 11.91
N ALA A 130 -8.15 11.04 11.56
CA ALA A 130 -9.13 9.96 11.67
C ALA A 130 -9.52 9.64 13.13
N HIS A 131 -8.60 9.81 14.07
CA HIS A 131 -8.91 9.70 15.49
C HIS A 131 -9.78 10.87 15.98
N LEU A 132 -9.38 12.12 15.66
CA LEU A 132 -10.12 13.30 16.08
C LEU A 132 -11.57 13.27 15.59
N LEU A 133 -11.78 12.92 14.31
CA LEU A 133 -13.12 12.81 13.73
C LEU A 133 -14.02 11.81 14.47
N ARG A 134 -13.46 10.73 15.01
CA ARG A 134 -14.21 9.73 15.80
C ARG A 134 -14.41 10.12 17.27
N SER A 135 -13.65 11.09 17.77
CA SER A 135 -13.61 11.44 19.19
C SER A 135 -14.40 12.71 19.53
N VAL A 136 -14.71 13.56 18.55
CA VAL A 136 -15.43 14.81 18.77
C VAL A 136 -16.94 14.64 18.62
N GLU A 137 -17.70 15.47 19.33
CA GLU A 137 -19.15 15.53 19.24
C GLU A 137 -19.63 16.27 17.97
N SER A 138 -18.83 17.24 17.48
CA SER A 138 -19.10 17.96 16.23
C SER A 138 -17.89 17.95 15.30
N VAL A 139 -18.13 17.64 14.03
CA VAL A 139 -17.13 17.71 12.94
C VAL A 139 -16.66 19.14 12.66
N SER A 140 -17.41 20.15 13.12
CA SER A 140 -17.05 21.57 13.01
C SER A 140 -15.98 22.01 14.03
N ASP A 141 -15.43 21.10 14.84
CA ASP A 141 -14.36 21.41 15.77
C ASP A 141 -13.09 21.84 15.02
N GLU A 142 -12.55 23.00 15.37
CA GLU A 142 -11.34 23.57 14.79
C GLU A 142 -10.16 22.58 14.80
N ARG A 143 -10.10 21.69 15.80
CA ARG A 143 -9.07 20.65 15.91
C ARG A 143 -9.16 19.63 14.78
N VAL A 144 -10.38 19.27 14.36
CA VAL A 144 -10.61 18.38 13.22
C VAL A 144 -10.21 19.09 11.94
N HIS A 145 -10.64 20.34 11.74
CA HIS A 145 -10.27 21.12 10.56
C HIS A 145 -8.76 21.27 10.42
N SER A 146 -8.09 21.69 11.49
CA SER A 146 -6.62 21.83 11.54
C SER A 146 -5.88 20.50 11.24
N ALA A 147 -6.41 19.36 11.69
CA ALA A 147 -5.79 18.06 11.41
C ALA A 147 -5.90 17.65 9.94
N TRP A 148 -7.06 17.86 9.32
CA TRP A 148 -7.25 17.60 7.88
C TRP A 148 -6.48 18.59 7.01
N PHE A 149 -6.42 19.86 7.41
CA PHE A 149 -5.62 20.87 6.73
C PHE A 149 -4.12 20.53 6.73
N LEU A 150 -3.60 20.06 7.88
CA LEU A 150 -2.22 19.58 7.97
C LEU A 150 -1.96 18.41 7.02
N LEU A 151 -2.87 17.44 6.95
CA LEU A 151 -2.74 16.30 6.04
C LEU A 151 -2.70 16.74 4.57
N ALA A 152 -3.58 17.67 4.17
CA ALA A 152 -3.59 18.23 2.82
C ALA A 152 -2.28 18.97 2.50
N SER A 153 -1.79 19.78 3.44
CA SER A 153 -0.50 20.49 3.29
C SER A 153 0.68 19.54 3.11
N LEU A 154 0.68 18.42 3.83
CA LEU A 154 1.71 17.38 3.70
C LEU A 154 1.60 16.62 2.37
N ALA A 155 0.39 16.37 1.86
CA ALA A 155 0.16 15.75 0.56
C ALA A 155 0.65 16.63 -0.61
N ASP A 156 0.42 17.94 -0.52
CA ASP A 156 1.00 18.92 -1.45
C ASP A 156 2.53 18.90 -1.36
N GLY A 157 3.08 18.91 -0.14
CA GLY A 157 4.53 18.81 0.09
C GLY A 157 5.17 17.53 -0.46
N TRP A 158 4.49 16.39 -0.36
CA TRP A 158 4.92 15.13 -1.00
C TRP A 158 5.00 15.30 -2.52
N THR A 159 3.96 15.84 -3.12
CA THR A 159 3.90 16.08 -4.57
C THR A 159 5.07 16.94 -5.02
N ASP A 160 5.36 18.03 -4.31
CA ASP A 160 6.49 18.92 -4.61
C ASP A 160 7.85 18.21 -4.44
N LEU A 161 8.03 17.40 -3.39
CA LEU A 161 9.26 16.65 -3.18
C LEU A 161 9.49 15.60 -4.28
N VAL A 162 8.44 14.91 -4.72
CA VAL A 162 8.53 13.96 -5.83
C VAL A 162 8.89 14.69 -7.14
N GLN A 163 8.28 15.85 -7.42
CA GLN A 163 8.62 16.67 -8.59
C GLN A 163 10.08 17.09 -8.57
N GLN A 164 10.58 17.57 -7.42
CA GLN A 164 11.98 17.98 -7.27
C GLN A 164 12.96 16.81 -7.47
N ARG A 165 12.58 15.61 -7.02
CA ARG A 165 13.42 14.40 -7.09
C ARG A 165 13.45 13.79 -8.49
N THR A 166 12.29 13.68 -9.14
CA THR A 166 12.12 12.96 -10.40
C THR A 166 12.16 13.86 -11.63
N GLY A 167 11.95 15.17 -11.47
CA GLY A 167 11.73 16.11 -12.56
C GLY A 167 10.38 15.93 -13.28
N VAL A 168 9.58 14.93 -12.89
CA VAL A 168 8.25 14.67 -13.44
C VAL A 168 7.28 15.65 -12.80
N ARG A 169 6.67 16.51 -13.61
CA ARG A 169 5.61 17.40 -13.15
C ARG A 169 4.30 16.61 -13.06
N TRP A 170 3.84 16.34 -11.85
CA TRP A 170 2.49 15.81 -11.65
C TRP A 170 1.50 16.87 -12.11
N SER A 171 0.68 16.56 -13.11
CA SER A 171 -0.42 17.44 -13.49
C SER A 171 -1.46 17.38 -12.38
N ARG A 172 -1.56 18.43 -11.57
CA ARG A 172 -2.70 18.65 -10.68
C ARG A 172 -3.96 18.58 -11.56
N PRO A 173 -4.88 17.63 -11.37
CA PRO A 173 -6.16 17.69 -12.08
C PRO A 173 -6.80 19.03 -11.72
N ALA A 174 -7.23 19.77 -12.72
CA ALA A 174 -8.02 20.96 -12.51
C ALA A 174 -9.26 20.54 -11.72
N HIS A 175 -9.34 20.94 -10.46
CA HIS A 175 -10.60 20.93 -9.73
C HIS A 175 -11.43 22.06 -10.36
N ASP A 176 -12.15 21.73 -11.43
CA ASP A 176 -13.28 22.54 -11.87
C ASP A 176 -14.34 22.44 -10.76
N GLY A 177 -14.72 23.61 -10.25
CA GLY A 177 -15.63 23.80 -9.12
C GLY A 177 -17.11 23.66 -9.48
#